data_AF-A0A1Q6PTD1-F1
#
_entry.id   AF-A0A1Q6PTD1-F1
#
_cell.length_a   1.000
_cell.length_b   1.000
_cell.length_c   1.000
_cell.angle_alpha   90.00
_cell.angle_beta   90.00
_cell.angle_gamma   90.00
#
_symmetry.space_group_name_H-M   'P 1'
#
loop_
_entity.id
_entity.type
_entity.pdbx_description
1 polymer ?
#
loop_
_entity_poly.entity_id
_entity_poly.type
_entity_poly.pdbx_seq_one_letter_code
_entity_poly.pdbx_strand_id
1 'polypeptide(L)'
;MKEFLPKSAAKMADCLMKRYGLLTSRWSYDYGVAWRGMEALYAMTGEKKYFDYIKDAMDTFVTDESGAIRDYTLDEFNLDYICNGRQLLYLYKATGDEKYLRAADVLHDQLRRQPRTSDGGFWHKKCYPYQMWLDGCTCPRRSMWNTA
;
A
#
# COMPACT_ATOMS: atom_id res chain seq x y z
N MET A 1 21.74 5.87 19.69
CA MET A 1 20.60 5.11 19.13
C MET A 1 20.02 5.71 17.84
N LYS A 2 19.76 7.03 17.77
CA LYS A 2 19.15 7.67 16.58
C LYS A 2 19.92 7.49 15.27
N GLU A 3 21.26 7.41 15.29
CA GLU A 3 22.08 7.16 14.09
C GLU A 3 22.27 5.68 13.72
N PHE A 4 22.04 4.75 14.67
CA PHE A 4 22.24 3.32 14.44
C PHE A 4 21.05 2.68 13.71
N LEU A 5 19.84 3.11 14.09
CA LEU A 5 18.58 2.65 13.49
C LEU A 5 18.50 2.85 11.96
N PRO A 6 18.80 4.04 11.39
CA PRO A 6 18.75 4.23 9.95
C PRO A 6 19.79 3.39 9.21
N LYS A 7 20.97 3.14 9.78
CA LYS A 7 22.01 2.33 9.12
C LYS A 7 21.61 0.87 8.96
N SER A 8 21.04 0.26 10.00
CA SER A 8 20.60 -1.15 9.94
C SER A 8 19.37 -1.31 9.05
N ALA A 9 18.41 -0.38 9.12
CA ALA A 9 17.23 -0.38 8.25
C ALA A 9 17.60 -0.17 6.78
N ALA A 10 18.51 0.77 6.46
CA ALA A 10 19.04 0.99 5.12
C ALA A 10 19.72 -0.26 4.56
N LYS A 11 20.57 -0.93 5.35
CA LYS A 11 21.19 -2.21 4.94
C LYS A 11 20.17 -3.28 4.62
N MET A 12 19.09 -3.41 5.41
CA MET A 12 18.04 -4.38 5.14
C MET A 12 17.29 -4.06 3.84
N ALA A 13 16.93 -2.79 3.64
CA ALA A 13 16.27 -2.35 2.41
C ALA A 13 17.16 -2.59 1.18
N ASP A 14 18.44 -2.22 1.26
CA ASP A 14 19.40 -2.42 0.16
C ASP A 14 19.61 -3.90 -0.15
N CYS A 15 19.66 -4.77 0.87
CA CYS A 15 19.71 -6.23 0.70
C CYS A 15 18.46 -6.77 0.00
N LEU A 16 17.27 -6.28 0.37
CA LEU A 16 16.01 -6.68 -0.24
C LEU A 16 15.98 -6.28 -1.72
N MET A 17 16.31 -5.02 -2.01
CA MET A 17 16.37 -4.48 -3.38
C MET A 17 17.35 -5.26 -4.25
N LYS A 18 18.53 -5.58 -3.72
CA LYS A 18 19.56 -6.35 -4.42
C LYS A 18 19.16 -7.81 -4.66
N ARG A 19 18.51 -8.45 -3.69
CA ARG A 19 18.19 -9.88 -3.75
C ARG A 19 16.98 -10.19 -4.62
N TYR A 20 15.94 -9.36 -4.54
CA TYR A 20 14.64 -9.63 -5.16
C TYR A 20 14.31 -8.70 -6.33
N GLY A 21 15.12 -7.66 -6.58
CA GLY A 21 14.77 -6.63 -7.55
C GLY A 21 13.55 -5.85 -7.07
N LEU A 22 12.66 -5.48 -8.00
CA LEU A 22 11.37 -4.83 -7.67
C LEU A 22 10.36 -5.87 -7.16
N LEU A 23 9.66 -5.55 -6.07
CA LEU A 23 8.57 -6.39 -5.55
C LEU A 23 7.29 -6.24 -6.40
N THR A 24 7.19 -6.97 -7.50
CA THR A 24 6.11 -6.78 -8.49
C THR A 24 5.34 -8.06 -8.80
N SER A 25 5.63 -9.18 -8.13
CA SER A 25 5.05 -10.48 -8.51
C SER A 25 3.55 -10.62 -8.28
N ARG A 26 2.97 -9.81 -7.38
CA ARG A 26 1.55 -9.82 -7.01
C ARG A 26 1.16 -8.54 -6.25
N TRP A 27 -0.12 -8.20 -6.25
CA TRP A 27 -0.65 -7.14 -5.40
C TRP A 27 -0.93 -7.64 -3.98
N SER A 28 0.05 -7.52 -3.08
CA SER A 28 -0.09 -8.01 -1.70
C SER A 28 0.41 -7.02 -0.64
N TYR A 29 -0.18 -7.11 0.55
CA TYR A 29 0.02 -6.13 1.62
C TYR A 29 1.42 -6.16 2.23
N ASP A 30 2.10 -7.31 2.19
CA ASP A 30 3.48 -7.50 2.65
C ASP A 30 4.46 -6.62 1.86
N TYR A 31 4.20 -6.41 0.57
CA TYR A 31 4.98 -5.46 -0.25
C TYR A 31 4.72 -4.03 0.20
N GLY A 32 3.46 -3.67 0.48
CA GLY A 32 3.09 -2.38 1.06
C GLY A 32 3.78 -2.08 2.39
N VAL A 33 3.96 -3.10 3.24
CA VAL A 33 4.71 -2.97 4.50
C VAL A 33 6.20 -2.67 4.24
N ALA A 34 6.82 -3.38 3.30
CA ALA A 34 8.21 -3.14 2.92
C ALA A 34 8.40 -1.73 2.34
N TRP A 35 7.52 -1.31 1.43
CA TRP A 35 7.52 0.04 0.86
C TRP A 35 7.31 1.12 1.91
N ARG A 36 6.45 0.89 2.92
CA ARG A 36 6.27 1.82 4.03
C ARG A 36 7.55 2.00 4.86
N GLY A 37 8.34 0.94 5.02
CA GLY A 37 9.66 1.02 5.63
C GLY A 37 10.64 1.85 4.79
N MET A 38 10.63 1.66 3.48
CA MET A 38 11.45 2.42 2.53
C MET A 38 11.04 3.90 2.45
N GLU A 39 9.76 4.20 2.53
CA GLU A 39 9.22 5.55 2.63
C GLU A 39 9.77 6.26 3.87
N ALA A 40 9.73 5.59 5.04
CA ALA A 40 10.29 6.12 6.26
C ALA A 40 11.81 6.32 6.17
N LEU A 41 12.53 5.40 5.51
CA LEU A 41 13.95 5.56 5.22
C LEU A 41 14.22 6.79 4.36
N TYR A 42 13.46 6.97 3.27
CA TYR A 42 13.58 8.14 2.42
C TYR A 42 13.36 9.43 3.20
N ALA A 43 12.32 9.49 4.04
CA ALA A 43 12.04 10.67 4.87
C ALA A 43 13.16 10.97 5.88
N MET A 44 13.88 9.94 6.35
CA MET A 44 14.97 10.09 7.32
C MET A 44 16.32 10.38 6.69
N THR A 45 16.63 9.79 5.52
CA THR A 45 17.96 9.87 4.90
C THR A 45 18.03 10.78 3.69
N GLY A 46 16.89 11.07 3.05
CA GLY A 46 16.82 11.78 1.77
C GLY A 46 17.31 10.98 0.56
N GLU A 47 17.67 9.70 0.73
CA GLU A 47 18.19 8.88 -0.37
C GLU A 47 17.09 8.49 -1.36
N LYS A 48 17.06 9.19 -2.50
CA LYS A 48 16.03 9.06 -3.54
C LYS A 48 15.84 7.63 -4.07
N LYS A 49 16.86 6.77 -3.98
CA LYS A 49 16.77 5.36 -4.40
C LYS A 49 15.59 4.61 -3.77
N TYR A 50 15.22 4.94 -2.52
CA TYR A 50 14.09 4.32 -1.84
C TYR A 50 12.74 4.81 -2.39
N PHE A 51 12.64 6.10 -2.69
CA PHE A 51 11.46 6.68 -3.36
C PHE A 51 11.29 6.09 -4.76
N ASP A 52 12.37 6.09 -5.55
CA ASP A 52 12.36 5.58 -6.93
C ASP A 52 11.96 4.10 -6.95
N TYR A 53 12.47 3.30 -6.01
CA TYR A 53 12.09 1.90 -5.89
C TYR A 53 10.58 1.69 -5.65
N ILE A 54 9.99 2.49 -4.75
CA ILE A 54 8.53 2.43 -4.48
C ILE A 54 7.76 2.81 -5.74
N LYS A 55 8.17 3.90 -6.40
CA LYS A 55 7.53 4.40 -7.61
C LYS A 55 7.61 3.38 -8.74
N ASP A 56 8.80 2.84 -9.02
CA ASP A 56 9.04 1.86 -10.08
C ASP A 56 8.23 0.58 -9.84
N ALA A 57 8.15 0.11 -8.59
CA ALA A 57 7.32 -1.03 -8.25
C ALA A 57 5.83 -0.74 -8.46
N MET A 58 5.35 0.43 -8.02
CA MET A 58 3.94 0.81 -8.12
C MET A 58 3.50 1.03 -9.58
N ASP A 59 4.39 1.57 -10.42
CA ASP A 59 4.13 1.77 -11.84
C ASP A 59 3.93 0.44 -12.61
N THR A 60 4.37 -0.70 -12.06
CA THR A 60 4.05 -2.02 -12.63
C THR A 60 2.63 -2.50 -12.31
N PHE A 61 1.97 -1.88 -11.34
CA PHE A 61 0.60 -2.21 -10.94
C PHE A 61 -0.42 -1.21 -11.48
N VAL A 62 -0.04 0.07 -11.54
CA VAL A 62 -0.88 1.16 -12.06
C VAL A 62 -0.21 1.77 -13.29
N THR A 63 -0.54 1.21 -14.45
CA THR A 63 0.14 1.51 -15.72
C THR A 63 -0.43 2.72 -16.45
N ASP A 64 -1.69 3.05 -16.20
CA ASP A 64 -2.41 4.11 -16.90
C ASP A 64 -3.37 4.83 -15.95
N GLU A 65 -4.03 5.87 -16.48
CA GLU A 65 -4.98 6.66 -15.70
C GLU A 65 -6.38 6.02 -15.59
N SER A 66 -6.61 4.79 -16.02
CA SER A 66 -7.91 4.14 -15.82
C SER A 66 -8.18 3.86 -14.34
N GLY A 67 -7.13 3.84 -13.52
CA GLY A 67 -7.19 3.42 -12.11
C GLY A 67 -7.20 1.90 -11.94
N ALA A 68 -7.06 1.12 -13.02
CA ALA A 68 -6.90 -0.31 -12.94
C ALA A 68 -5.62 -0.69 -12.18
N ILE A 69 -5.75 -1.63 -11.26
CA ILE A 69 -4.63 -2.17 -10.48
C ILE A 69 -4.43 -3.61 -10.93
N ARG A 70 -3.23 -3.94 -11.42
CA ARG A 70 -2.89 -5.32 -11.78
C ARG A 70 -3.00 -6.24 -10.55
N ASP A 71 -3.53 -7.44 -10.76
CA ASP A 71 -3.74 -8.47 -9.72
C ASP A 71 -4.71 -8.06 -8.59
N TYR A 72 -5.58 -7.08 -8.84
CA TYR A 72 -6.62 -6.65 -7.92
C TYR A 72 -8.02 -6.92 -8.49
N THR A 73 -8.89 -7.52 -7.66
CA THR A 73 -10.28 -7.77 -8.00
C THR A 73 -11.20 -7.32 -6.87
N LEU A 74 -12.12 -6.40 -7.18
CA LEU A 74 -13.07 -5.84 -6.21
C LEU A 74 -13.98 -6.89 -5.57
N ASP A 75 -14.41 -7.89 -6.35
CA ASP A 75 -15.39 -8.90 -5.92
C ASP A 75 -14.88 -9.84 -4.82
N GLU A 76 -13.57 -9.88 -4.58
CA GLU A 76 -12.98 -10.62 -3.46
C GLU A 76 -13.22 -9.93 -2.11
N PHE A 77 -13.50 -8.61 -2.12
CA PHE A 77 -13.59 -7.76 -0.94
C PHE A 77 -12.46 -8.06 0.06
N ASN A 78 -11.24 -8.20 -0.43
CA ASN A 78 -10.09 -8.56 0.38
C ASN A 78 -9.50 -7.29 1.02
N LEU A 79 -9.56 -7.16 2.35
CA LEU A 79 -9.03 -6.00 3.05
C LEU A 79 -7.51 -5.86 2.95
N ASP A 80 -6.78 -6.95 2.69
CA ASP A 80 -5.32 -6.92 2.57
C ASP A 80 -4.89 -6.00 1.42
N TYR A 81 -5.63 -5.99 0.31
CA TYR A 81 -5.31 -5.17 -0.86
C TYR A 81 -5.41 -3.66 -0.60
N ILE A 82 -6.18 -3.26 0.41
CA ILE A 82 -6.38 -1.85 0.75
C ILE A 82 -5.12 -1.23 1.34
N CYS A 83 -4.28 -2.02 2.03
CA CYS A 83 -3.08 -1.54 2.70
C CYS A 83 -2.11 -0.80 1.75
N ASN A 84 -2.04 -1.26 0.50
CA ASN A 84 -1.18 -0.69 -0.53
C ASN A 84 -1.67 0.68 -1.03
N GLY A 85 -2.94 1.04 -0.78
CA GLY A 85 -3.50 2.36 -1.10
C GLY A 85 -2.75 3.52 -0.43
N ARG A 86 -2.08 3.27 0.71
CA ARG A 86 -1.19 4.25 1.34
C ARG A 86 -0.07 4.70 0.43
N GLN A 87 0.53 3.76 -0.30
CA GLN A 87 1.66 4.03 -1.18
C GLN A 87 1.19 4.78 -2.45
N LEU A 88 -0.02 4.50 -2.93
CA LEU A 88 -0.65 5.29 -3.99
C LEU A 88 -0.82 6.76 -3.57
N LEU A 89 -1.42 7.01 -2.41
CA LEU A 89 -1.62 8.37 -1.90
C LEU A 89 -0.28 9.09 -1.61
N TYR A 90 0.71 8.35 -1.12
CA TYR A 90 2.06 8.86 -0.91
C TYR A 90 2.69 9.34 -2.24
N LEU A 91 2.64 8.50 -3.28
CA LEU A 91 3.18 8.85 -4.59
C LEU A 91 2.41 10.00 -5.23
N TYR A 92 1.07 10.00 -5.15
CA TYR A 92 0.24 11.11 -5.63
C TYR A 92 0.66 12.44 -4.99
N LYS A 93 0.83 12.47 -3.66
CA LYS A 93 1.25 13.68 -2.96
C LYS A 93 2.65 14.15 -3.37
N ALA A 94 3.54 13.23 -3.74
CA ALA A 94 4.91 13.54 -4.13
C ALA A 94 5.04 13.94 -5.61
N THR A 95 4.23 13.36 -6.51
CA THR A 95 4.37 13.52 -7.97
C THR A 95 3.25 14.34 -8.62
N GLY A 96 2.06 14.41 -8.01
CA GLY A 96 0.84 14.96 -8.60
C GLY A 96 0.26 14.09 -9.73
N ASP A 97 0.70 12.84 -9.88
CA ASP A 97 0.26 11.96 -10.97
C ASP A 97 -1.11 11.34 -10.66
N GLU A 98 -2.13 11.80 -11.38
CA GLU A 98 -3.55 11.46 -11.21
C GLU A 98 -3.84 9.95 -11.31
N LYS A 99 -2.99 9.17 -11.97
CA LYS A 99 -3.17 7.71 -12.05
C LYS A 99 -3.18 7.06 -10.66
N TYR A 100 -2.37 7.56 -9.74
CA TYR A 100 -2.29 7.03 -8.38
C TYR A 100 -3.54 7.39 -7.58
N LEU A 101 -4.08 8.60 -7.77
CA LEU A 101 -5.32 9.02 -7.13
C LEU A 101 -6.49 8.16 -7.60
N ARG A 102 -6.64 7.97 -8.92
CA ARG A 102 -7.70 7.12 -9.48
C ARG A 102 -7.61 5.67 -9.01
N ALA A 103 -6.41 5.10 -8.93
CA ALA A 103 -6.21 3.77 -8.36
C ALA A 103 -6.57 3.72 -6.86
N ALA A 104 -6.26 4.79 -6.11
CA ALA A 104 -6.65 4.89 -4.70
C ALA A 104 -8.18 4.99 -4.56
N ASP A 105 -8.87 5.70 -5.45
CA ASP A 105 -10.34 5.78 -5.47
C ASP A 105 -11.01 4.42 -5.67
N VAL A 106 -10.43 3.54 -6.51
CA VAL A 106 -10.90 2.15 -6.66
C VAL A 106 -10.86 1.40 -5.34
N LEU A 107 -9.75 1.50 -4.59
CA LEU A 107 -9.63 0.88 -3.27
C LEU A 107 -10.58 1.52 -2.25
N HIS A 108 -10.83 2.82 -2.35
CA HIS A 108 -11.79 3.51 -1.49
C HIS A 108 -13.25 3.10 -1.80
N ASP A 109 -13.61 2.84 -3.06
CA ASP A 109 -14.91 2.27 -3.44
C ASP A 109 -15.13 0.89 -2.80
N GLN A 110 -14.09 0.04 -2.77
CA GLN A 110 -14.16 -1.23 -2.04
C GLN A 110 -14.52 -1.01 -0.57
N LEU A 111 -13.85 -0.09 0.13
CA LEU A 111 -14.13 0.17 1.54
C LEU A 111 -15.56 0.64 1.79
N ARG A 112 -16.15 1.40 0.86
CA ARG A 112 -17.55 1.82 0.95
C ARG A 112 -18.51 0.63 0.81
N ARG A 113 -18.17 -0.33 -0.05
CA ARG A 113 -19.00 -1.51 -0.38
C ARG A 113 -18.64 -2.76 0.43
N GLN A 114 -17.59 -2.70 1.24
CA GLN A 114 -17.07 -3.82 2.02
C GLN A 114 -18.17 -4.38 2.93
N PRO A 115 -18.44 -5.71 2.90
CA PRO A 115 -19.39 -6.35 3.80
C PRO A 115 -19.05 -6.11 5.26
N ARG A 116 -20.09 -5.98 6.10
CA ARG A 116 -19.94 -5.67 7.53
C ARG A 116 -20.70 -6.65 8.41
N THR A 117 -20.22 -6.82 9.63
CA THR A 117 -20.96 -7.48 10.71
C THR A 117 -22.16 -6.62 11.14
N SER A 118 -23.07 -7.18 11.94
CA SER A 118 -24.21 -6.44 12.52
C SER A 118 -23.76 -5.19 13.29
N ASP A 119 -22.59 -5.26 13.90
CA ASP A 119 -22.00 -4.17 14.69
C ASP A 119 -21.16 -3.19 13.84
N GLY A 120 -21.21 -3.32 12.51
CA GLY A 120 -20.58 -2.39 11.57
C GLY A 120 -19.10 -2.63 11.26
N GLY A 121 -18.51 -3.70 11.80
CA GLY A 121 -17.12 -4.09 11.56
C GLY A 121 -16.92 -4.76 10.20
N PHE A 122 -15.82 -4.48 9.51
CA PHE A 122 -15.57 -5.04 8.18
C PHE A 122 -15.28 -6.53 8.23
N TRP A 123 -15.88 -7.30 7.31
CA TRP A 123 -15.42 -8.66 7.04
C TRP A 123 -14.01 -8.61 6.48
N HIS A 124 -13.15 -9.52 6.91
CA HIS A 124 -11.76 -9.53 6.49
C HIS A 124 -11.62 -9.83 4.98
N LYS A 125 -12.37 -10.81 4.47
CA LYS A 125 -12.51 -11.15 3.05
C LYS A 125 -13.92 -11.65 2.78
N LYS A 126 -14.40 -11.61 1.53
CA LYS A 126 -15.72 -12.17 1.18
C LYS A 126 -15.85 -13.66 1.52
N CYS A 127 -14.76 -14.42 1.40
CA CYS A 127 -14.72 -15.84 1.76
C CYS A 127 -14.70 -16.11 3.27
N TYR A 128 -14.55 -15.08 4.11
CA TYR A 128 -14.58 -15.16 5.57
C TYR A 128 -15.77 -14.36 6.13
N PRO A 129 -17.01 -14.87 5.95
CA PRO A 129 -18.21 -14.15 6.34
C PRO A 129 -18.25 -13.91 7.85
N TYR A 130 -18.59 -12.68 8.24
CA TYR A 130 -18.71 -12.22 9.63
C TYR A 130 -17.43 -12.26 10.48
N GLN A 131 -16.27 -12.54 9.86
CA GLN A 131 -15.00 -12.59 10.59
C GLN A 131 -14.27 -11.25 10.52
N MET A 132 -13.89 -10.75 11.69
CA MET A 132 -13.01 -9.60 11.85
C MET A 132 -11.64 -10.09 12.32
N TRP A 133 -10.60 -9.74 11.58
CA TRP A 133 -9.22 -10.07 11.95
C TRP A 133 -8.50 -8.79 12.36
N LEU A 134 -7.60 -8.89 13.34
CA LEU A 134 -6.84 -7.73 13.85
C LEU A 134 -6.02 -7.05 12.74
N ASP A 135 -5.48 -7.83 11.80
CA ASP A 135 -4.72 -7.32 10.67
C ASP A 135 -5.56 -6.38 9.78
N GLY A 136 -6.84 -6.70 9.62
CA GLY A 136 -7.82 -5.91 8.86
C GLY A 136 -8.16 -4.56 9.50
N CYS A 137 -7.87 -4.35 10.78
CA CYS A 137 -8.11 -3.06 11.46
C CYS A 137 -7.07 -1.99 11.10
N THR A 138 -5.88 -2.40 10.65
CA THR A 138 -4.75 -1.48 10.42
C THR A 138 -4.89 -0.65 9.15
N CYS A 139 -5.52 -1.21 8.11
CA CYS A 139 -5.51 -0.65 6.76
C CYS A 139 -6.67 0.30 6.38
N PRO A 140 -7.88 0.23 6.94
CA PRO A 140 -8.98 1.12 6.59
C PRO A 140 -9.12 2.34 7.52
N ARG A 141 -8.02 2.97 7.95
CA ARG A 141 -8.12 4.22 8.71
C ARG A 141 -8.63 5.35 7.83
N ARG A 142 -9.78 5.93 8.22
CA ARG A 142 -10.40 7.12 7.60
C ARG A 142 -9.42 8.29 7.44
N SER A 143 -8.43 8.41 8.32
CA SER A 143 -7.38 9.44 8.25
C SER A 143 -6.46 9.31 7.03
N MET A 144 -6.38 8.15 6.36
CA MET A 144 -5.60 8.02 5.12
C MET A 144 -6.21 8.83 3.97
N TRP A 145 -7.54 8.82 3.88
CA TRP A 145 -8.27 9.38 2.75
C TRP A 145 -8.57 10.88 2.91
N ASN A 146 -8.41 11.42 4.12
CA ASN A 146 -8.67 12.84 4.42
C ASN A 146 -7.44 13.75 4.20
N THR A 147 -6.35 13.22 3.65
CA THR A 147 -5.09 13.96 3.40
C THR A 147 -4.71 14.09 1.93
N ALA A 148 -5.62 13.70 1.02
CA ALA A 148 -5.55 14.01 -0.40
C ALA A 148 -6.25 15.35 -0.65
#